data_AF-A0AAN8VUT0-F1
#
_entry.id   AF-A0AAN8VUT0-F1
#
_cell.length_a   1.000
_cell.length_b   1.000
_cell.length_c   1.000
_cell.angle_alpha   90.00
_cell.angle_beta   90.00
_cell.angle_gamma   90.00
#
_symmetry.space_group_name_H-M   'P 1'
#
loop_
_entity.id
_entity.type
_entity.pdbx_description
1 polymer ?
#
loop_
_entity_poly.entity_id
_entity_poly.type
_entity_poly.pdbx_seq_one_letter_code
_entity_poly.pdbx_strand_id
1 'polypeptide(L)'
;MYPCKEPSQWDHDGDEAALRLIGTDLCLQVVGDGLPAVLSTDCSCTQSTWAFASSSRLHLAAPDQEGRLLCLEMNSTNPHTIMTNTCICLDDGSVCDRDPQSQWFKLISSNFKY
;
A
#
# COMPACT_ATOMS: atom_id res chain seq x y z
N MET A 1 17.52 -6.07 8.29
CA MET A 1 16.58 -6.42 7.22
C MET A 1 17.19 -7.56 6.42
N TYR A 2 16.67 -8.79 6.56
CA TYR A 2 17.14 -9.91 5.75
C TYR A 2 16.48 -9.80 4.36
N PRO A 3 17.23 -9.95 3.25
CA PRO A 3 16.64 -9.96 1.92
C PRO A 3 15.66 -11.14 1.80
N CYS A 4 14.45 -10.88 1.29
CA CYS A 4 13.49 -11.93 0.95
C CYS A 4 14.12 -12.85 -0.10
N LYS A 5 14.20 -14.16 0.19
CA LYS A 5 14.80 -15.14 -0.74
C LYS A 5 13.92 -15.37 -1.97
N GLU A 6 12.61 -15.33 -1.79
CA GLU A 6 11.59 -15.56 -2.83
C GLU A 6 10.43 -14.59 -2.61
N PRO A 7 10.59 -13.30 -2.95
CA PRO A 7 9.51 -12.33 -2.79
C PRO A 7 8.38 -12.67 -3.77
N SER A 8 7.14 -12.67 -3.28
CA SER A 8 5.96 -12.64 -4.15
C SER A 8 6.03 -11.43 -5.06
N GLN A 9 5.66 -11.62 -6.33
CA GLN A 9 5.70 -10.56 -7.33
C GLN A 9 4.33 -9.89 -7.43
N TRP A 10 4.35 -8.58 -7.64
CA TRP A 10 3.15 -7.76 -7.73
C TRP A 10 3.16 -6.97 -9.03
N ASP A 11 1.99 -6.84 -9.64
CA ASP A 11 1.74 -6.03 -10.81
C ASP A 11 0.94 -4.77 -10.43
N HIS A 12 1.31 -3.64 -11.02
CA HIS A 12 0.69 -2.35 -10.77
C HIS A 12 0.78 -1.48 -12.02
N ASP A 13 -0.35 -1.30 -12.69
CA ASP A 13 -0.45 -0.57 -13.96
C ASP A 13 -0.64 0.95 -13.76
N GLY A 14 0.10 1.51 -12.79
CA GLY A 14 0.08 2.95 -12.48
C GLY A 14 -0.94 3.37 -11.43
N ASP A 15 -0.97 4.68 -11.15
CA ASP A 15 -1.89 5.27 -10.18
C ASP A 15 -3.35 4.95 -10.58
N GLU A 16 -4.17 4.65 -9.58
CA GLU A 16 -5.55 4.18 -9.74
C GLU A 16 -5.70 2.74 -10.27
N ALA A 17 -4.61 1.97 -10.37
CA ALA A 17 -4.65 0.54 -10.65
C ALA A 17 -4.66 -0.31 -9.37
N ALA A 18 -5.16 -1.54 -9.49
CA ALA A 18 -5.03 -2.53 -8.43
C ALA A 18 -3.58 -3.02 -8.27
N LEU A 19 -3.17 -3.31 -7.03
CA LEU A 19 -1.94 -4.03 -6.74
C LEU A 19 -2.23 -5.53 -6.80
N ARG A 20 -1.93 -6.15 -7.95
CA ARG A 20 -2.28 -7.55 -8.23
C ARG A 20 -1.15 -8.48 -7.84
N LEU A 21 -1.47 -9.60 -7.21
CA LEU A 21 -0.52 -10.65 -6.89
C LEU A 21 -0.33 -11.55 -8.12
N ILE A 22 0.85 -11.51 -8.73
CA ILE A 22 1.12 -12.22 -9.98
C ILE A 22 0.96 -13.74 -9.80
N GLY A 23 0.27 -14.38 -10.74
CA GLY A 23 -0.03 -15.82 -10.72
C GLY A 23 -1.31 -16.17 -9.97
N THR A 24 -2.08 -15.17 -9.53
CA THR A 24 -3.37 -15.36 -8.85
C THR A 24 -4.40 -14.32 -9.34
N ASP A 25 -5.67 -14.52 -9.00
CA ASP A 25 -6.73 -13.52 -9.20
C ASP A 25 -6.85 -12.54 -8.02
N LEU A 26 -5.85 -12.52 -7.12
CA LEU A 26 -5.88 -11.74 -5.89
C LEU A 26 -5.22 -10.36 -6.07
N CYS A 27 -5.72 -9.38 -5.34
CA CYS A 27 -5.14 -8.05 -5.21
C CYS A 27 -5.26 -7.53 -3.78
N LEU A 28 -4.46 -6.52 -3.46
CA LEU A 28 -4.47 -5.86 -2.16
C LEU A 28 -5.71 -4.96 -2.02
N GLN A 29 -6.41 -5.06 -0.90
CA GLN A 29 -7.63 -4.31 -0.62
C GLN A 29 -7.60 -3.68 0.78
N VAL A 30 -8.12 -2.46 0.89
CA VAL A 30 -8.43 -1.76 2.14
C VAL A 30 -9.71 -2.31 2.77
N VAL A 31 -9.64 -2.64 4.06
CA VAL A 31 -10.82 -2.96 4.87
C VAL A 31 -11.28 -1.74 5.67
N GLY A 32 -10.35 -1.05 6.32
CA GLY A 32 -10.62 0.16 7.12
C GLY A 32 -9.42 0.65 7.92
N ASP A 33 -9.58 1.77 8.61
CA ASP A 33 -8.53 2.40 9.42
C ASP A 33 -8.18 1.53 10.64
N GLY A 34 -6.88 1.34 10.91
CA GLY A 34 -6.38 0.48 11.99
C GLY A 34 -6.53 -1.03 11.73
N LEU A 35 -6.90 -1.45 10.52
CA LEU A 35 -7.09 -2.85 10.16
C LEU A 35 -5.98 -3.35 9.21
N PRO A 36 -5.70 -4.67 9.17
CA PRO A 36 -4.79 -5.24 8.19
C PRO A 36 -5.30 -5.05 6.76
N ALA A 37 -4.39 -4.78 5.83
CA ALA A 37 -4.69 -4.93 4.40
C ALA A 37 -4.94 -6.42 4.09
N VAL A 38 -5.87 -6.69 3.18
CA VAL A 38 -6.25 -8.08 2.83
C VAL A 38 -6.04 -8.36 1.36
N LEU A 39 -5.96 -9.65 1.02
CA LEU A 39 -6.07 -10.10 -0.36
C LEU A 39 -7.53 -10.38 -0.69
N SER A 40 -7.98 -9.89 -1.84
CA SER A 40 -9.35 -10.03 -2.34
C SER A 40 -9.35 -10.43 -3.80
N THR A 41 -10.42 -11.08 -4.25
CA THR A 41 -10.68 -11.32 -5.68
C THR A 41 -11.39 -10.16 -6.36
N ASP A 42 -11.90 -9.18 -5.59
CA ASP A 42 -12.52 -7.97 -6.15
C ASP A 42 -11.47 -6.86 -6.36
N CYS A 43 -10.81 -6.93 -7.50
CA CYS A 43 -9.80 -5.96 -7.93
C CYS A 43 -10.37 -4.78 -8.71
N SER A 44 -11.71 -4.65 -8.72
CA SER A 44 -12.42 -3.55 -9.39
C SER A 44 -13.06 -2.57 -8.41
N CYS A 45 -13.18 -2.95 -7.14
CA CYS A 45 -13.65 -2.04 -6.11
C CYS A 45 -12.64 -0.92 -5.83
N THR A 46 -13.16 0.22 -5.40
CA THR A 46 -12.35 1.41 -5.09
C THR A 46 -11.34 1.14 -3.98
N GLN A 47 -11.64 0.24 -3.03
CA GLN A 47 -10.74 -0.12 -1.94
C GLN A 47 -9.55 -0.96 -2.38
N SER A 48 -9.59 -1.52 -3.59
CA SER A 48 -8.49 -2.24 -4.22
C SER A 48 -7.70 -1.36 -5.18
N THR A 49 -8.06 -0.08 -5.31
CA THR A 49 -7.43 0.88 -6.22
C THR A 49 -6.40 1.72 -5.47
N TRP A 50 -5.12 1.57 -5.83
CA TRP A 50 -4.00 2.20 -5.12
C TRP A 50 -3.35 3.30 -5.94
N ALA A 51 -2.88 4.35 -5.26
CA ALA A 51 -2.13 5.45 -5.87
C ALA A 51 -1.08 6.01 -4.91
N PHE A 52 -0.05 6.66 -5.46
CA PHE A 52 0.91 7.42 -4.67
C PHE A 52 0.30 8.74 -4.19
N ALA A 53 0.07 8.87 -2.88
CA ALA A 53 -0.62 10.01 -2.28
C ALA A 53 0.28 11.23 -1.99
N SER A 54 1.61 11.05 -1.95
CA SER A 54 2.57 12.14 -1.69
C SER A 54 3.46 12.42 -2.89
N SER A 55 4.00 13.65 -2.97
CA SER A 55 4.91 14.05 -4.04
C SER A 55 6.20 13.19 -4.06
N SER A 56 6.63 12.74 -2.87
CA SER A 56 7.75 11.81 -2.69
C SER A 56 7.51 10.41 -3.24
N ARG A 57 6.25 10.07 -3.60
CA ARG A 57 5.80 8.73 -4.04
C ARG A 57 6.20 7.62 -3.07
N LEU A 58 6.08 7.90 -1.78
CA LEU A 58 6.33 6.95 -0.69
C LEU A 58 5.06 6.51 0.02
N HIS A 59 3.98 7.28 -0.06
CA HIS A 59 2.70 6.91 0.54
C HIS A 59 1.83 6.22 -0.50
N LEU A 60 1.65 4.90 -0.37
CA LEU A 60 0.74 4.14 -1.23
C LEU A 60 -0.61 4.05 -0.53
N ALA A 61 -1.64 4.63 -1.15
CA ALA A 61 -2.94 4.83 -0.52
C ALA A 61 -4.10 4.33 -1.38
N ALA A 62 -5.19 3.96 -0.71
CA ALA A 62 -6.46 3.58 -1.30
C ALA A 62 -7.62 4.06 -0.40
N PRO A 63 -8.80 4.34 -0.95
CA PRO A 63 -9.95 4.78 -0.17
C PRO A 63 -10.57 3.64 0.64
N ASP A 64 -11.08 3.94 1.84
CA ASP A 64 -12.00 3.06 2.56
C ASP A 64 -13.44 3.16 2.00
N GLN A 65 -14.39 2.48 2.64
CA GLN A 65 -15.81 2.52 2.23
C GLN A 65 -16.43 3.92 2.32
N GLU A 66 -15.88 4.81 3.14
CA GLU A 66 -16.33 6.19 3.33
C GLU A 66 -15.59 7.17 2.40
N GLY A 67 -14.66 6.68 1.57
CA GLY A 67 -13.87 7.48 0.64
C GLY A 67 -12.66 8.16 1.29
N ARG A 68 -12.32 7.84 2.55
CA ARG A 68 -11.13 8.38 3.22
C ARG A 68 -9.90 7.64 2.72
N LEU A 69 -8.87 8.38 2.35
CA LEU A 69 -7.59 7.81 1.91
C LEU A 69 -6.83 7.21 3.09
N LEU A 70 -6.55 5.91 3.00
CA LEU A 70 -5.72 5.17 3.95
C LEU A 70 -4.44 4.73 3.28
N CYS A 71 -3.33 4.91 3.97
CA CYS A 71 -1.99 4.53 3.54
C CYS A 71 -1.62 3.15 4.09
N LEU A 72 -0.80 2.42 3.36
CA LEU A 72 -0.12 1.25 3.91
C LEU A 72 0.78 1.69 5.08
N GLU A 73 0.80 0.89 6.14
CA GLU A 73 1.63 1.10 7.31
C GLU A 73 2.22 -0.21 7.83
N MET A 74 3.52 -0.24 8.10
CA MET A 74 4.15 -1.37 8.77
C MET A 74 3.69 -1.43 10.24
N ASN A 75 3.14 -2.57 10.66
CA ASN A 75 2.75 -2.75 12.05
C ASN A 75 3.97 -2.86 12.96
N SER A 76 4.12 -1.91 13.89
CA SER A 76 5.23 -1.87 14.85
C SER A 76 5.24 -3.02 15.87
N THR A 77 4.08 -3.60 16.15
CA THR A 77 3.91 -4.70 17.11
C THR A 77 4.09 -6.06 16.42
N ASN A 78 3.65 -6.18 15.17
CA ASN A 78 3.81 -7.39 14.37
C ASN A 78 4.34 -7.06 12.97
N PRO A 79 5.67 -7.06 12.74
CA PRO A 79 6.28 -6.64 11.48
C PRO A 79 5.97 -7.57 10.30
N HIS A 80 5.21 -8.65 10.51
CA HIS A 80 4.70 -9.54 9.46
C HIS A 80 3.33 -9.10 8.92
N THR A 81 2.73 -8.06 9.47
CA THR A 81 1.41 -7.56 9.06
C THR A 81 1.54 -6.13 8.53
N ILE A 82 0.98 -5.90 7.35
CA ILE A 82 0.81 -4.56 6.78
C ILE A 82 -0.61 -4.09 7.13
N MET A 83 -0.70 -2.91 7.72
CA MET A 83 -1.95 -2.27 8.12
C MET A 83 -2.35 -1.22 7.10
N THR A 84 -3.62 -0.81 7.14
CA THR A 84 -4.12 0.41 6.50
C THR A 84 -4.49 1.41 7.58
N ASN A 85 -3.87 2.59 7.56
CA ASN A 85 -4.15 3.66 8.50
C ASN A 85 -4.34 5.00 7.80
N THR A 86 -4.98 5.95 8.48
CA THR A 86 -5.02 7.33 8.01
C THR A 86 -3.61 7.82 7.63
N CYS A 87 -3.48 8.34 6.40
CA CYS A 87 -2.20 8.83 5.90
C CYS A 87 -1.65 9.98 6.77
N ILE A 88 -0.36 9.95 7.07
CA ILE A 88 0.31 11.03 7.81
C ILE A 88 1.32 11.76 6.93
N CYS A 89 1.41 13.08 7.10
CA CYS A 89 2.42 13.92 6.45
C CYS A 89 2.48 13.78 4.92
N LEU A 90 1.31 13.86 4.28
CA LEU A 90 1.19 13.91 2.82
C LEU A 90 1.68 15.22 2.21
N ASP A 91 1.65 16.31 2.99
CA ASP A 91 2.05 17.65 2.56
C ASP A 91 3.49 17.95 2.98
N ASP A 92 4.37 18.17 2.01
CA ASP A 92 5.78 18.48 2.19
C ASP A 92 6.01 19.93 2.69
N GLY A 93 4.98 20.78 2.68
CA GLY A 93 5.07 22.19 3.09
C GLY A 93 4.78 22.47 4.57
N SER A 94 4.22 21.50 5.30
CA SER A 94 3.85 21.65 6.71
C SER A 94 4.82 20.90 7.63
N VAL A 95 5.00 21.40 8.86
CA VAL A 95 5.79 20.69 9.88
C VAL A 95 5.06 19.39 10.21
N CYS A 96 5.67 18.27 9.85
CA CYS A 96 5.19 16.94 10.11
C CYS A 96 5.55 16.54 11.56
N ASP A 97 4.57 16.53 12.46
CA ASP A 97 4.77 16.24 13.89
C ASP A 97 4.87 14.73 14.21
N ARG A 98 4.70 13.86 13.21
CA ARG A 98 4.68 12.39 13.36
C ARG A 98 5.73 11.78 12.45
N ASP A 99 6.36 10.67 12.82
CA ASP A 99 7.30 9.98 11.93
C ASP A 99 6.54 9.23 10.82
N PRO A 100 6.66 9.63 9.53
CA PRO A 100 5.94 9.00 8.43
C PRO A 100 6.62 7.72 7.91
N GLN A 101 7.80 7.36 8.41
CA GLN A 101 8.60 6.25 7.89
C GLN A 101 7.88 4.90 7.92
N SER A 102 6.97 4.70 8.88
CA SER A 102 6.15 3.47 8.93
C SER A 102 5.20 3.35 7.74
N GLN A 103 4.87 4.45 7.06
CA GLN A 103 4.00 4.51 5.89
C GLN A 103 4.74 4.63 4.55
N TRP A 104 6.07 4.55 4.56
CA TRP A 104 6.87 4.64 3.34
C TRP A 104 7.01 3.29 2.63
N PHE A 105 6.29 3.14 1.53
CA PHE A 105 6.32 2.00 0.65
C PHE A 105 6.81 2.41 -0.74
N LYS A 106 7.79 1.67 -1.26
CA LYS A 106 8.32 1.87 -2.60
C LYS A 106 8.06 0.62 -3.44
N LEU A 107 7.39 0.80 -4.56
CA LEU A 107 7.29 -0.24 -5.59
C LEU A 107 8.60 -0.26 -6.38
N ILE A 108 9.26 -1.41 -6.41
CA ILE A 108 10.54 -1.59 -7.11
C ILE A 108 10.29 -2.50 -8.31
N SER A 109 10.58 -2.01 -9.51
CA SER A 109 10.51 -2.82 -10.72
C SER A 109 11.49 -3.97 -10.64
N SER A 110 11.00 -5.20 -10.82
CA SER A 110 11.84 -6.38 -10.90
C SER A 110 12.21 -6.69 -12.35
N ASN A 111 13.43 -7.16 -12.58
CA ASN A 111 13.90 -7.59 -13.91
C ASN A 111 13.48 -9.03 -14.26
N PHE A 112 12.58 -9.66 -13.50
CA PHE A 112 12.05 -10.97 -13.85
C PHE A 112 11.21 -10.84 -15.12
N LYS A 113 11.77 -11.30 -16.23
CA LYS A 113 11.05 -11.49 -17.49
C LYS A 113 10.41 -12.87 -17.46
N TYR A 114 9.09 -12.91 -17.69
CA TYR A 114 8.36 -14.13 -17.99
C TYR A 114 8.59 -14.55 -19.45
#